data_AF-A0A958L9R1-F1
#
_entry.id   AF-A0A958L9R1-F1
#
_cell.length_a   1.000
_cell.length_b   1.000
_cell.length_c   1.000
_cell.angle_alpha   90.00
_cell.angle_beta   90.00
_cell.angle_gamma   90.00
#
_symmetry.space_group_name_H-M   'P 1'
#
loop_
_entity.id
_entity.type
_entity.pdbx_description
1 polymer ?
#
loop_
_entity_poly.entity_id
_entity_poly.type
_entity_poly.pdbx_seq_one_letter_code
_entity_poly.pdbx_strand_id
1 'polypeptide(L)'
;MIYTLLCLFFSWPLFCFADLVEVHHQAMVELKSMSNARTQLTERAVDEISKRYIIELIGEKKLNKNLADIEAKIIKNYLKYIPILKVSNIKNIPQGAEAEVYMKVSIDNLKEMLLQTGLLYEIKGAPIVLPMISLVDRVNSKSYSWWNAAYSLEQQLLREWLIHFHKKFKMVLSKKNFFGLQPIKWDMYEQVPKVYQTDKPRTEDLLFLSQQFLAPIIVRGDYKINQMSNFDNRYIVNVKLEALQASNGRVIGEVIRSYETEAGPFQIVVN
;
A
#
# COMPACT_ATOMS: atom_id res chain seq x y z
N MET A 1 10.31 47.55 -27.86
CA MET A 1 10.85 46.93 -26.64
C MET A 1 9.77 45.98 -26.10
N ILE A 2 9.92 44.67 -26.32
CA ILE A 2 9.35 43.54 -25.55
C ILE A 2 10.01 42.29 -26.14
N TYR A 3 10.83 41.63 -25.33
CA TYR A 3 11.58 40.42 -25.68
C TYR A 3 10.68 39.20 -25.54
N THR A 4 10.57 38.40 -26.60
CA THR A 4 9.92 37.09 -26.59
C THR A 4 10.93 36.05 -26.10
N LEU A 5 10.87 35.68 -24.82
CA LEU A 5 11.73 34.68 -24.21
C LEU A 5 11.13 33.28 -24.46
N LEU A 6 11.62 32.61 -25.50
CA LEU A 6 11.27 31.24 -25.86
C LEU A 6 12.09 30.27 -24.99
N CYS A 7 11.52 29.82 -23.86
CA CYS A 7 12.13 28.77 -23.04
C CYS A 7 11.99 27.42 -23.74
N LEU A 8 13.00 27.07 -24.55
CA LEU A 8 13.27 25.68 -24.95
C LEU A 8 13.72 24.91 -23.70
N PHE A 9 12.77 24.30 -23.01
CA PHE A 9 13.06 23.22 -22.07
C PHE A 9 13.63 22.05 -22.86
N PHE A 10 14.96 22.00 -22.91
CA PHE A 10 15.71 20.79 -23.23
C PHE A 10 15.26 19.68 -22.28
N SER A 11 14.39 18.80 -22.76
CA SER A 11 14.13 17.50 -22.17
C SER A 11 15.39 16.65 -22.32
N TRP A 12 16.34 16.76 -21.39
CA TRP A 12 17.35 15.73 -21.23
C TRP A 12 16.64 14.46 -20.77
N PRO A 13 16.69 13.35 -21.55
CA PRO A 13 16.28 12.07 -21.00
C PRO A 13 17.26 11.77 -19.88
N LEU A 14 16.77 11.80 -18.64
CA LEU A 14 17.40 11.10 -17.53
C LEU A 14 17.44 9.64 -17.96
N PHE A 15 18.55 9.23 -18.59
CA PHE A 15 18.94 7.84 -18.67
C PHE A 15 19.22 7.40 -17.24
N CYS A 16 18.15 7.04 -16.53
CA CYS A 16 18.25 6.32 -15.28
C CYS A 16 18.94 5.00 -15.64
N PHE A 17 20.20 4.85 -15.23
CA PHE A 17 20.90 3.58 -15.34
C PHE A 17 20.11 2.58 -14.52
N ALA A 18 19.29 1.76 -15.18
CA ALA A 18 18.63 0.63 -14.55
C ALA A 18 19.72 -0.30 -13.99
N ASP A 19 19.55 -0.78 -12.75
CA ASP A 19 20.43 -1.81 -12.21
C ASP A 19 20.24 -3.09 -13.05
N LEU A 20 21.18 -3.32 -13.98
CA LEU A 20 21.21 -4.46 -14.88
C LEU A 20 22.12 -5.54 -14.30
N VAL A 21 21.53 -6.68 -13.95
CA VAL A 21 22.26 -7.86 -13.51
C VAL A 21 22.56 -8.75 -14.71
N GLU A 22 23.82 -9.10 -14.90
CA GLU A 22 24.24 -10.02 -15.97
C GLU A 22 24.12 -11.47 -15.50
N VAL A 23 23.46 -12.30 -16.30
CA VAL A 23 23.18 -13.71 -15.98
C VAL A 23 23.60 -14.57 -17.15
N HIS A 24 24.41 -15.58 -16.84
CA HIS A 24 24.72 -16.69 -17.74
C HIS A 24 23.99 -17.93 -17.23
N HIS A 25 23.20 -18.56 -18.09
CA HIS A 25 22.38 -19.70 -17.72
C HIS A 25 22.43 -20.77 -18.82
N GLN A 26 22.58 -22.02 -18.41
CA GLN A 26 22.57 -23.16 -19.32
C GLN A 26 21.15 -23.74 -19.32
N ALA A 27 20.46 -23.62 -20.46
CA ALA A 27 19.10 -24.10 -20.63
C ALA A 27 19.11 -25.40 -21.44
N MET A 28 18.22 -26.32 -21.05
CA MET A 28 18.04 -27.61 -21.71
C MET A 28 16.57 -27.84 -22.00
N VAL A 29 16.26 -28.36 -23.19
CA VAL A 29 14.90 -28.69 -23.62
C VAL A 29 14.86 -30.06 -24.28
N GLU A 30 13.84 -30.84 -23.96
CA GLU A 30 13.56 -32.11 -24.65
C GLU A 30 12.83 -31.81 -25.97
N LEU A 31 13.43 -32.19 -27.10
CA LEU A 31 12.91 -31.86 -28.42
C LEU A 31 12.73 -33.06 -29.32
N LYS A 32 11.63 -33.07 -30.07
CA LYS A 32 11.42 -33.94 -31.24
C LYS A 32 11.90 -33.32 -32.56
N SER A 33 12.07 -32.00 -32.62
CA SER A 33 12.48 -31.26 -33.83
C SER A 33 13.30 -30.00 -33.48
N MET A 34 14.38 -29.77 -34.23
CA MET A 34 15.33 -28.68 -34.02
C MET A 34 14.83 -27.30 -34.47
N SER A 35 13.79 -27.25 -35.30
CA SER A 35 13.26 -26.01 -35.87
C SER A 35 12.83 -24.98 -34.81
N ASN A 36 12.36 -25.45 -33.64
CA ASN A 36 11.88 -24.60 -32.55
C ASN A 36 12.82 -24.57 -31.33
N ALA A 37 14.01 -25.18 -31.43
CA ALA A 37 14.91 -25.36 -30.29
C ALA A 37 15.27 -24.04 -29.63
N ARG A 38 15.64 -23.04 -30.43
CA ARG A 38 16.06 -21.72 -29.94
C ARG A 38 14.95 -21.00 -29.18
N THR A 39 13.72 -21.06 -29.68
CA THR A 39 12.56 -20.42 -29.04
C THR A 39 12.27 -21.08 -27.70
N GLN A 40 12.21 -22.42 -27.66
CA GLN A 40 11.94 -23.15 -26.41
C GLN A 40 13.05 -22.97 -25.37
N LEU A 41 14.31 -22.98 -25.79
CA LEU A 41 15.46 -22.68 -24.92
C LEU A 41 15.37 -21.26 -24.34
N THR A 42 14.92 -20.30 -25.15
CA THR A 42 14.72 -18.91 -24.71
C THR A 42 13.59 -18.82 -23.69
N GLU A 43 12.42 -19.38 -24.00
CA GLU A 43 11.26 -19.38 -23.11
C GLU A 43 11.57 -20.06 -21.77
N ARG A 44 12.27 -21.20 -21.80
CA ARG A 44 12.69 -21.93 -20.60
C ARG A 44 13.64 -21.10 -19.74
N ALA A 45 14.67 -20.51 -20.34
CA ALA A 45 15.62 -19.67 -19.62
C ALA A 45 14.95 -18.43 -19.03
N VAL A 46 14.06 -17.77 -19.78
CA VAL A 46 13.28 -16.62 -19.29
C VAL A 46 12.42 -17.03 -18.10
N ASP A 47 11.68 -18.13 -18.19
CA ASP A 47 10.81 -18.61 -17.11
C ASP A 47 11.61 -18.89 -15.84
N GLU A 48 12.69 -19.67 -15.93
CA GLU A 48 13.52 -20.06 -14.78
C GLU A 48 14.21 -18.86 -14.12
N ILE A 49 14.81 -17.97 -14.91
CA ILE A 49 15.50 -16.80 -14.37
C ILE A 49 14.51 -15.79 -13.79
N SER A 50 13.36 -15.58 -14.45
CA SER A 50 12.32 -14.70 -13.93
C SER A 50 11.77 -15.22 -12.61
N LYS A 51 11.43 -16.52 -12.54
CA LYS A 51 10.94 -17.13 -11.30
C LYS A 51 11.97 -17.03 -10.18
N ARG A 52 13.26 -17.23 -10.45
CA ARG A 52 14.35 -17.07 -9.48
C ARG A 52 14.34 -15.67 -8.84
N TYR A 53 14.39 -14.61 -9.64
CA TYR A 53 14.38 -13.25 -9.10
C TYR A 53 13.06 -12.86 -8.45
N ILE A 54 11.93 -13.35 -8.98
CA ILE A 54 10.63 -13.12 -8.32
C ILE A 54 10.60 -13.81 -6.94
N ILE A 55 11.14 -15.03 -6.80
CA ILE A 55 11.27 -15.71 -5.50
C ILE A 55 12.11 -14.86 -4.54
N GLU A 56 13.24 -14.32 -4.99
CA GLU A 56 14.09 -13.45 -4.18
C GLU A 56 13.37 -12.17 -3.73
N LEU A 57 12.50 -11.61 -4.58
CA LEU A 57 11.78 -10.36 -4.31
C LEU A 57 10.51 -10.52 -3.45
N ILE A 58 9.72 -11.57 -3.67
CA ILE A 58 8.38 -11.71 -3.05
C ILE A 58 8.19 -13.02 -2.27
N GLY A 59 9.15 -13.94 -2.32
CA GLY A 59 9.11 -15.24 -1.68
C GLY A 59 8.35 -16.32 -2.46
N GLU A 60 8.80 -17.56 -2.34
CA GLU A 60 8.28 -18.73 -3.06
C GLU A 60 6.78 -18.97 -2.82
N LYS A 61 6.32 -18.87 -1.56
CA LYS A 61 4.91 -19.04 -1.21
C LYS A 61 4.00 -18.07 -1.98
N LYS A 62 4.44 -16.84 -2.17
CA LYS A 62 3.65 -15.81 -2.87
C LYS A 62 3.69 -16.01 -4.38
N LEU A 63 4.82 -16.47 -4.91
CA LEU A 63 4.91 -16.90 -6.31
C LEU A 63 3.93 -18.04 -6.59
N ASN A 64 3.95 -19.12 -5.81
CA ASN A 64 3.08 -20.28 -6.02
C ASN A 64 1.58 -19.92 -5.95
N LYS A 65 1.21 -19.00 -5.05
CA LYS A 65 -0.19 -18.53 -4.94
C LYS A 65 -0.66 -17.72 -6.15
N ASN A 66 0.24 -17.00 -6.83
CA ASN A 66 -0.10 -16.08 -7.92
C ASN A 66 0.54 -16.48 -9.25
N LEU A 67 0.87 -17.77 -9.42
CA LEU A 67 1.68 -18.27 -10.53
C LEU A 67 1.05 -17.95 -11.89
N ALA A 68 -0.26 -18.13 -12.03
CA ALA A 68 -0.99 -17.82 -13.26
C ALA A 68 -0.92 -16.32 -13.63
N ASP A 69 -1.05 -15.43 -12.63
CA ASP A 69 -0.94 -13.99 -12.86
C ASP A 69 0.49 -13.57 -13.21
N ILE A 70 1.48 -14.16 -12.55
CA ILE A 70 2.90 -13.91 -12.81
C ILE A 70 3.25 -14.33 -14.24
N GLU A 71 2.83 -15.53 -14.66
CA GLU A 71 3.09 -16.02 -16.01
C GLU A 71 2.42 -15.14 -17.06
N ALA A 72 1.14 -14.83 -16.88
CA ALA A 72 0.36 -14.08 -17.85
C ALA A 72 0.76 -12.59 -17.96
N LYS A 73 1.10 -11.94 -16.84
CA LYS A 73 1.31 -10.48 -16.78
C LYS A 73 2.78 -10.08 -16.70
N ILE A 74 3.64 -10.92 -16.13
CA ILE A 74 5.06 -10.60 -15.91
C ILE A 74 5.93 -11.35 -16.91
N ILE A 75 5.96 -12.69 -16.83
CA ILE A 75 6.89 -13.51 -17.63
C ILE A 75 6.60 -13.36 -19.13
N LYS A 76 5.33 -13.34 -19.54
CA LYS A 76 4.94 -13.09 -20.94
C LYS A 76 5.43 -11.73 -21.47
N ASN A 77 5.68 -10.76 -20.59
CA ASN A 77 6.15 -9.43 -20.92
C ASN A 77 7.65 -9.23 -20.57
N TYR A 78 8.44 -10.31 -20.61
CA TYR A 78 9.84 -10.31 -20.16
C TYR A 78 10.73 -9.24 -20.82
N LEU A 79 10.44 -8.83 -22.05
CA LEU A 79 11.18 -7.78 -22.76
C LEU A 79 11.20 -6.43 -22.02
N LYS A 80 10.26 -6.19 -21.10
CA LYS A 80 10.24 -4.97 -20.28
C LYS A 80 11.34 -4.95 -19.21
N TYR A 81 11.78 -6.10 -18.72
CA TYR A 81 12.81 -6.20 -17.68
C TYR A 81 14.02 -7.05 -18.08
N ILE A 82 14.03 -7.68 -19.26
CA ILE A 82 15.19 -8.35 -19.83
C ILE A 82 15.54 -7.67 -21.16
N PRO A 83 16.22 -6.50 -21.13
CA PRO A 83 16.53 -5.74 -22.34
C PRO A 83 17.54 -6.44 -23.26
N ILE A 84 18.38 -7.34 -22.73
CA ILE A 84 19.35 -8.09 -23.52
C ILE A 84 19.12 -9.57 -23.29
N LEU A 85 18.92 -10.32 -24.37
CA LEU A 85 18.84 -11.76 -24.37
C LEU A 85 19.59 -12.30 -25.59
N LYS A 86 20.57 -13.16 -25.35
CA LYS A 86 21.38 -13.81 -26.39
C LYS A 86 21.47 -15.30 -26.09
N VAL A 87 21.14 -16.13 -27.08
CA VAL A 87 21.33 -17.58 -27.03
C VAL A 87 22.53 -17.94 -27.91
N SER A 88 23.49 -18.64 -27.34
CA SER A 88 24.73 -19.07 -27.97
C SER A 88 25.00 -20.55 -27.71
N ASN A 89 25.92 -21.13 -28.49
CA ASN A 89 26.44 -22.48 -28.25
C ASN A 89 25.35 -23.58 -28.19
N ILE A 90 24.35 -23.52 -29.10
CA ILE A 90 23.31 -24.55 -29.18
C ILE A 90 23.95 -25.88 -29.60
N LYS A 91 23.81 -26.90 -28.75
CA LYS A 91 24.31 -28.26 -28.96
C LYS A 91 23.14 -29.24 -28.97
N ASN A 92 23.23 -30.24 -29.83
CA ASN A 92 22.32 -31.37 -29.82
C ASN A 92 22.84 -32.39 -28.82
N ILE A 93 22.00 -32.77 -27.87
CA ILE A 93 22.28 -33.81 -26.88
C ILE A 93 21.29 -34.96 -27.07
N PRO A 94 21.59 -36.19 -26.60
CA PRO A 94 20.69 -37.34 -26.80
C PRO A 94 19.26 -37.13 -26.28
N GLN A 95 19.09 -36.25 -25.29
CA GLN A 95 17.82 -35.92 -24.65
C GLN A 95 17.14 -34.68 -25.26
N GLY A 96 17.73 -34.01 -26.25
CA GLY A 96 17.16 -32.83 -26.89
C GLY A 96 18.21 -31.80 -27.32
N ALA A 97 18.04 -30.54 -26.91
CA ALA A 97 19.01 -29.48 -27.18
C ALA A 97 19.38 -28.73 -25.91
N GLU A 98 20.62 -28.25 -25.89
CA GLU A 98 21.20 -27.46 -24.81
C GLU A 98 21.81 -26.19 -25.38
N ALA A 99 21.72 -25.08 -24.66
CA ALA A 99 22.37 -23.84 -25.05
C ALA A 99 22.76 -22.97 -23.86
N GLU A 100 23.73 -22.10 -24.08
CA GLU A 100 24.07 -21.03 -23.16
C GLU A 100 23.22 -19.80 -23.48
N VAL A 101 22.53 -19.30 -22.47
CA VAL A 101 21.70 -18.10 -22.54
C VAL A 101 22.34 -17.02 -21.69
N TYR A 102 22.73 -15.93 -22.34
CA TYR A 102 23.16 -14.71 -21.70
C TYR A 102 22.00 -13.72 -21.65
N MET A 103 21.76 -13.14 -20.48
CA MET A 103 20.73 -12.13 -20.32
C MET A 103 21.17 -11.01 -19.38
N LYS A 104 20.73 -9.78 -19.65
CA LYS A 104 20.79 -8.68 -18.69
C LYS A 104 19.39 -8.45 -18.16
N VAL A 105 19.22 -8.56 -16.85
CA VAL A 105 17.94 -8.44 -16.15
C VAL A 105 17.93 -7.12 -15.37
N SER A 106 16.98 -6.24 -15.66
CA SER A 106 16.68 -5.06 -14.86
C SER A 106 15.83 -5.45 -13.67
N ILE A 107 16.43 -5.46 -12.49
CA ILE A 107 15.71 -5.78 -11.24
C ILE A 107 14.69 -4.68 -10.93
N ASP A 108 15.01 -3.42 -11.23
CA ASP A 108 14.10 -2.29 -11.03
C ASP A 108 12.82 -2.43 -11.87
N ASN A 109 12.95 -2.73 -13.17
CA ASN A 109 11.78 -2.91 -14.02
C ASN A 109 10.96 -4.14 -13.61
N LEU A 110 11.61 -5.21 -13.14
CA LEU A 110 10.91 -6.37 -12.60
C LEU A 110 10.11 -6.02 -11.34
N LYS A 111 10.70 -5.23 -10.43
CA LYS A 111 10.02 -4.71 -9.24
C LYS A 111 8.85 -3.81 -9.59
N GLU A 112 9.02 -2.90 -10.55
CA GLU A 112 7.93 -2.05 -11.05
C GLU A 112 6.78 -2.89 -11.58
N MET A 113 7.07 -3.94 -12.36
CA MET A 113 6.04 -4.87 -12.84
C MET A 113 5.35 -5.63 -11.72
N LEU A 114 6.10 -6.06 -10.70
CA LEU A 114 5.51 -6.68 -9.51
C LEU A 114 4.67 -5.69 -8.68
N LEU A 115 5.04 -4.41 -8.63
CA LEU A 115 4.27 -3.35 -7.96
C LEU A 115 2.98 -3.06 -8.73
N GLN A 116 3.05 -2.89 -10.05
CA GLN A 116 1.89 -2.65 -10.93
C GLN A 116 0.87 -3.80 -10.86
N THR A 117 1.34 -5.03 -10.64
CA THR A 117 0.49 -6.21 -10.45
C THR A 117 0.03 -6.43 -9.00
N GLY A 118 0.46 -5.58 -8.06
CA GLY A 118 0.12 -5.69 -6.63
C GLY A 118 0.81 -6.86 -5.90
N LEU A 119 1.84 -7.44 -6.51
CA LEU A 119 2.60 -8.58 -6.00
C LEU A 119 3.81 -8.18 -5.16
N LEU A 120 4.39 -6.99 -5.37
CA LEU A 120 5.41 -6.40 -4.51
C LEU A 120 4.83 -5.19 -3.77
N TYR A 121 5.30 -4.97 -2.55
CA TYR A 121 5.01 -3.77 -1.77
C TYR A 121 6.35 -3.25 -1.25
N GLU A 122 6.88 -2.19 -1.85
CA GLU A 122 8.04 -1.51 -1.28
C GLU A 122 7.54 -0.43 -0.31
N ILE A 123 7.51 -0.75 0.98
CA ILE A 123 7.51 0.29 2.01
C ILE A 123 8.89 0.23 2.64
N LYS A 124 9.80 1.12 2.22
CA LYS A 124 11.06 1.33 2.95
C LYS A 124 10.70 1.93 4.31
N GLY A 125 10.69 1.10 5.35
CA GLY A 125 10.38 1.49 6.73
C GLY A 125 9.04 0.94 7.24
N ALA A 126 8.68 1.32 8.46
CA ALA A 126 7.42 0.93 9.08
C ALA A 126 6.22 1.48 8.27
N PRO A 127 5.22 0.66 7.90
CA PRO A 127 4.04 1.15 7.20
C PRO A 127 3.35 2.28 7.96
N ILE A 128 3.10 3.38 7.25
CA ILE A 128 2.42 4.56 7.78
C ILE A 128 0.91 4.29 7.82
N VAL A 129 0.29 4.60 8.96
CA VAL A 129 -1.15 4.45 9.18
C VAL A 129 -1.78 5.84 9.36
N LEU A 130 -2.75 6.15 8.51
CA LEU A 130 -3.58 7.36 8.60
C LEU A 130 -4.85 7.08 9.41
N PRO A 131 -4.99 7.62 10.63
CA PRO A 131 -6.20 7.47 11.41
C PRO A 131 -7.27 8.47 10.95
N MET A 132 -8.37 7.97 10.41
CA MET A 132 -9.57 8.71 9.98
C MET A 132 -10.74 8.38 10.92
N ILE A 133 -10.56 8.70 12.20
CA ILE A 133 -11.48 8.32 13.28
C ILE A 133 -12.29 9.54 13.74
N SER A 134 -13.60 9.37 13.82
CA SER A 134 -14.53 10.38 14.35
C SER A 134 -14.95 10.03 15.79
N LEU A 135 -15.12 11.05 16.63
CA LEU A 135 -15.80 10.94 17.92
C LEU A 135 -17.20 11.51 17.79
N VAL A 136 -18.20 10.76 18.23
CA VAL A 136 -19.60 11.15 18.19
C VAL A 136 -20.19 11.01 19.59
N ASP A 137 -20.46 12.14 20.21
CA ASP A 137 -21.19 12.23 21.47
C ASP A 137 -22.67 12.49 21.17
N ARG A 138 -23.48 11.43 21.25
CA ARG A 138 -24.93 11.53 21.06
C ARG A 138 -25.66 12.05 22.28
N VAL A 139 -25.02 12.11 23.44
CA VAL A 139 -25.61 12.67 24.67
C VAL A 139 -25.72 14.18 24.50
N ASN A 140 -24.65 14.82 24.05
CA ASN A 140 -24.61 16.28 23.84
C ASN A 140 -24.83 16.70 22.37
N SER A 141 -25.15 15.75 21.48
CA SER A 141 -25.31 15.97 20.03
C SER A 141 -24.10 16.65 19.38
N LYS A 142 -22.89 16.24 19.76
CA LYS A 142 -21.63 16.77 19.26
C LYS A 142 -20.84 15.70 18.52
N SER A 143 -20.09 16.12 17.52
CA SER A 143 -19.12 15.26 16.84
C SER A 143 -17.84 16.02 16.55
N TYR A 144 -16.73 15.28 16.46
CA TYR A 144 -15.44 15.83 16.10
C TYR A 144 -14.66 14.85 15.24
N SER A 145 -14.07 15.38 14.17
CA SER A 145 -13.15 14.68 13.27
C SER A 145 -12.09 15.68 12.79
N TRP A 146 -10.82 15.28 12.80
CA TRP A 146 -9.73 16.20 12.53
C TRP A 146 -9.70 16.75 11.10
N TRP A 147 -10.25 16.02 10.13
CA TRP A 147 -10.28 16.40 8.71
C TRP A 147 -11.44 17.33 8.34
N ASN A 148 -12.39 17.56 9.24
CA ASN A 148 -13.56 18.42 9.02
C ASN A 148 -13.65 19.60 10.02
N ALA A 149 -12.54 19.92 10.69
CA ALA A 149 -12.61 20.81 11.85
C ALA A 149 -12.44 22.29 11.47
N ALA A 150 -13.55 22.99 11.26
CA ALA A 150 -13.65 24.36 11.78
C ALA A 150 -13.77 24.25 13.32
N TYR A 151 -12.64 24.36 14.02
CA TYR A 151 -12.58 24.21 15.47
C TYR A 151 -13.56 25.17 16.18
N SER A 152 -14.44 24.61 17.02
CA SER A 152 -15.26 25.36 17.96
C SER A 152 -14.89 25.00 19.40
N LEU A 153 -15.00 25.96 20.32
CA LEU A 153 -14.74 25.75 21.76
C LEU A 153 -15.61 24.62 22.33
N GLU A 154 -16.80 24.43 21.77
CA GLU A 154 -17.78 23.42 22.18
C GLU A 154 -17.31 21.97 21.95
N GLN A 155 -16.35 21.76 21.04
CA GLN A 155 -15.78 20.45 20.68
C GLN A 155 -14.44 20.18 21.36
N GLN A 156 -13.96 21.07 22.23
CA GLN A 156 -12.64 20.96 22.87
C GLN A 156 -12.43 19.60 23.56
N LEU A 157 -13.42 19.15 24.34
CA LEU A 157 -13.34 17.87 25.06
C LEU A 157 -13.17 16.68 24.10
N LEU A 158 -13.96 16.63 23.01
CA LEU A 158 -13.84 15.57 22.01
C LEU A 158 -12.49 15.61 21.30
N ARG A 159 -11.96 16.81 21.03
CA ARG A 159 -10.62 16.96 20.47
C ARG A 159 -9.54 16.41 21.42
N GLU A 160 -9.63 16.71 22.72
CA GLU A 160 -8.70 16.20 23.73
C GLU A 160 -8.73 14.66 23.82
N TRP A 161 -9.93 14.07 23.82
CA TRP A 161 -10.10 12.63 23.78
C TRP A 161 -9.51 12.00 22.51
N LEU A 162 -9.72 12.61 21.34
CA LEU A 162 -9.15 12.10 20.08
C LEU A 162 -7.62 12.20 20.06
N ILE A 163 -7.05 13.26 20.65
CA ILE A 163 -5.59 13.38 20.84
C ILE A 163 -5.07 12.23 21.71
N HIS A 164 -5.76 11.93 22.83
CA HIS A 164 -5.38 10.81 23.70
C HIS A 164 -5.46 9.47 22.97
N PHE A 165 -6.56 9.25 22.25
CA PHE A 165 -6.76 8.07 21.41
C PHE A 165 -5.60 7.91 20.42
N HIS A 166 -5.28 8.94 19.62
CA HIS A 166 -4.20 8.87 18.64
C HIS A 166 -2.83 8.60 19.28
N LYS A 167 -2.56 9.15 20.47
CA LYS A 167 -1.33 8.88 21.22
C LYS A 167 -1.23 7.39 21.60
N LYS A 168 -2.29 6.82 22.17
CA LYS A 168 -2.33 5.38 22.54
C LYS A 168 -2.29 4.49 21.30
N PHE A 169 -3.02 4.86 20.26
CA PHE A 169 -3.07 4.14 18.98
C PHE A 169 -1.68 4.05 18.34
N LYS A 170 -0.94 5.16 18.27
CA LYS A 170 0.44 5.19 17.81
C LYS A 170 1.35 4.27 18.63
N MET A 171 1.23 4.28 19.96
CA MET A 171 2.03 3.40 20.84
C MET A 171 1.74 1.91 20.62
N VAL A 172 0.49 1.55 20.33
CA VAL A 172 0.11 0.16 20.01
C VAL A 172 0.66 -0.25 18.64
N LEU A 173 0.53 0.62 17.64
CA LEU A 173 1.05 0.41 16.29
C LEU A 173 2.58 0.27 16.27
N SER A 174 3.31 1.10 17.02
CA SER A 174 4.77 1.06 17.05
C SER A 174 5.30 -0.28 17.59
N LYS A 175 4.61 -0.89 18.56
CA LYS A 175 4.93 -2.24 19.07
C LYS A 175 4.76 -3.34 18.00
N LYS A 176 4.05 -3.03 16.91
CA LYS A 176 3.82 -3.92 15.77
C LYS A 176 4.57 -3.47 14.52
N ASN A 177 5.54 -2.57 14.67
CA ASN A 177 6.33 -2.00 13.56
C ASN A 177 5.49 -1.22 12.53
N PHE A 178 4.45 -0.52 12.98
CA PHE A 178 3.67 0.44 12.19
C PHE A 178 3.91 1.87 12.71
N PHE A 179 3.88 2.85 11.82
CA PHE A 179 3.96 4.26 12.19
C PHE A 179 2.59 4.92 12.13
N GLY A 180 1.98 5.15 13.29
CA GLY A 180 0.71 5.88 13.38
C GLY A 180 0.90 7.40 13.26
N LEU A 181 0.27 8.02 12.27
CA LEU A 181 0.21 9.48 12.14
C LEU A 181 -0.55 10.10 13.33
N GLN A 182 -0.27 11.36 13.67
CA GLN A 182 -0.95 12.10 14.74
C GLN A 182 -1.56 13.40 14.20
N PRO A 183 -2.68 13.33 13.45
CA PRO A 183 -3.13 14.44 12.62
C PRO A 183 -3.43 15.74 13.35
N ILE A 184 -4.00 15.64 14.56
CA ILE A 184 -4.33 16.79 15.40
C ILE A 184 -3.07 17.43 16.00
N LYS A 185 -2.04 16.63 16.30
CA LYS A 185 -0.79 17.14 16.89
C LYS A 185 0.08 17.86 15.85
N TRP A 186 -0.07 17.49 14.59
CA TRP A 186 0.72 18.03 13.48
C TRP A 186 -0.10 18.97 12.58
N ASP A 187 -1.27 19.41 13.06
CA ASP A 187 -2.16 20.34 12.36
C ASP A 187 -2.44 19.95 10.90
N MET A 188 -2.57 18.64 10.64
CA MET A 188 -2.72 18.09 9.29
C MET A 188 -4.03 18.51 8.61
N TYR A 189 -4.98 19.07 9.37
CA TYR A 189 -6.22 19.64 8.84
C TYR A 189 -5.95 20.68 7.73
N GLU A 190 -4.94 21.54 7.90
CA GLU A 190 -4.61 22.59 6.94
C GLU A 190 -4.18 22.04 5.58
N GLN A 191 -3.71 20.78 5.56
CA GLN A 191 -3.30 20.09 4.35
C GLN A 191 -4.47 19.41 3.65
N VAL A 192 -5.63 19.24 4.29
CA VAL A 192 -6.80 18.60 3.68
C VAL A 192 -7.51 19.60 2.76
N PRO A 193 -7.62 19.33 1.45
CA PRO A 193 -8.35 20.21 0.54
C PRO A 193 -9.82 20.36 0.96
N LYS A 194 -10.38 21.58 0.85
CA LYS A 194 -11.75 21.91 1.31
C LYS A 194 -12.83 20.95 0.78
N VAL A 195 -12.69 20.44 -0.43
CA VAL A 195 -13.62 19.48 -1.03
C VAL A 195 -13.70 18.15 -0.28
N TYR A 196 -12.65 17.77 0.45
CA TYR A 196 -12.57 16.54 1.23
C TYR A 196 -12.85 16.75 2.73
N GLN A 197 -13.08 18.00 3.15
CA GLN A 197 -13.47 18.35 4.51
C GLN A 197 -14.97 18.09 4.70
N THR A 198 -15.33 16.82 4.82
CA THR A 198 -16.72 16.36 5.01
C THR A 198 -16.82 15.48 6.25
N ASP A 199 -18.00 15.39 6.86
CA ASP A 199 -18.21 14.56 8.05
C ASP A 199 -17.90 13.08 7.80
N LYS A 200 -18.21 12.60 6.59
CA LYS A 200 -18.05 11.20 6.19
C LYS A 200 -17.43 11.12 4.80
N PRO A 201 -16.10 11.22 4.69
CA PRO A 201 -15.41 11.07 3.41
C PRO A 201 -15.72 9.71 2.79
N ARG A 202 -15.96 9.68 1.47
CA ARG A 202 -16.17 8.43 0.75
C ARG A 202 -14.86 7.66 0.65
N THR A 203 -14.93 6.39 0.30
CA THR A 203 -13.72 5.56 0.17
C THR A 203 -12.73 6.19 -0.81
N GLU A 204 -13.19 6.72 -1.95
CA GLU A 204 -12.35 7.36 -2.96
C GLU A 204 -11.62 8.59 -2.39
N ASP A 205 -12.32 9.41 -1.60
CA ASP A 205 -11.76 10.58 -0.92
C ASP A 205 -10.67 10.16 0.08
N LEU A 206 -10.89 9.05 0.80
CA LEU A 206 -9.90 8.48 1.71
C LEU A 206 -8.66 7.95 0.97
N LEU A 207 -8.83 7.29 -0.18
CA LEU A 207 -7.70 6.82 -0.99
C LEU A 207 -6.86 8.00 -1.48
N PHE A 208 -7.48 9.09 -1.91
CA PHE A 208 -6.77 10.31 -2.27
C PHE A 208 -5.95 10.86 -1.08
N LEU A 209 -6.57 11.02 0.09
CA LEU A 209 -5.86 11.51 1.28
C LEU A 209 -4.72 10.59 1.69
N SER A 210 -4.88 9.28 1.52
CA SER A 210 -3.83 8.30 1.82
C SER A 210 -2.60 8.46 0.92
N GLN A 211 -2.79 8.78 -0.36
CA GLN A 211 -1.69 9.10 -1.28
C GLN A 211 -1.01 10.40 -0.87
N GLN A 212 -1.80 11.44 -0.55
CA GLN A 212 -1.27 12.73 -0.12
C GLN A 212 -0.39 12.62 1.14
N PHE A 213 -0.80 11.80 2.11
CA PHE A 213 -0.07 11.59 3.36
C PHE A 213 0.90 10.40 3.33
N LEU A 214 1.13 9.81 2.14
CA LEU A 214 2.01 8.65 1.95
C LEU A 214 1.70 7.49 2.91
N ALA A 215 0.42 7.30 3.20
CA ALA A 215 -0.08 6.32 4.16
C ALA A 215 -0.65 5.10 3.43
N PRO A 216 0.08 3.97 3.33
CA PRO A 216 -0.41 2.77 2.67
C PRO A 216 -1.59 2.09 3.39
N ILE A 217 -1.89 2.49 4.63
CA ILE A 217 -2.99 1.98 5.43
C ILE A 217 -3.81 3.14 5.98
N ILE A 218 -5.13 3.02 5.89
CA ILE A 218 -6.08 3.95 6.48
C ILE A 218 -6.84 3.20 7.56
N VAL A 219 -6.99 3.78 8.75
CA VAL A 219 -7.86 3.23 9.79
C VAL A 219 -9.00 4.20 10.00
N ARG A 220 -10.19 3.86 9.52
CA ARG A 220 -11.38 4.71 9.59
C ARG A 220 -12.39 4.17 10.59
N GLY A 221 -13.25 5.03 11.10
CA GLY A 221 -14.40 4.60 11.86
C GLY A 221 -14.88 5.62 12.88
N ASP A 222 -15.75 5.16 13.77
CA ASP A 222 -16.41 6.02 14.74
C ASP A 222 -16.26 5.44 16.16
N TYR A 223 -16.09 6.36 17.11
CA TYR A 223 -16.25 6.13 18.53
C TYR A 223 -17.52 6.87 18.98
N LYS A 224 -18.58 6.13 19.34
CA LYS A 224 -19.93 6.64 19.58
C LYS A 224 -20.32 6.47 21.04
N ILE A 225 -20.69 7.56 21.70
CA ILE A 225 -21.14 7.56 23.10
C ILE A 225 -22.65 7.80 23.10
N ASN A 226 -23.39 6.94 23.80
CA ASN A 226 -24.84 7.08 23.98
C ASN A 226 -25.18 6.96 25.47
N GLN A 227 -26.24 7.62 25.91
CA GLN A 227 -26.81 7.40 27.24
C GLN A 227 -27.60 6.08 27.24
N MET A 228 -27.50 5.30 28.32
CA MET A 228 -28.30 4.09 28.48
C MET A 228 -29.74 4.47 28.84
N SER A 229 -30.72 3.92 28.13
CA SER A 229 -32.14 4.31 28.27
C SER A 229 -32.75 4.03 29.65
N ASN A 230 -32.15 3.13 30.43
CA ASN A 230 -32.72 2.63 31.69
C ASN A 230 -31.88 3.00 32.92
N PHE A 231 -30.78 3.74 32.73
CA PHE A 231 -29.85 4.06 33.81
C PHE A 231 -29.40 5.51 33.74
N ASP A 232 -29.68 6.27 34.79
CA ASP A 232 -29.15 7.61 34.93
C ASP A 232 -27.63 7.56 35.04
N ASN A 233 -26.96 8.49 34.34
CA ASN A 233 -25.52 8.66 34.39
C ASN A 233 -24.69 7.41 34.04
N ARG A 234 -25.24 6.49 33.24
CA ARG A 234 -24.49 5.41 32.59
C ARG A 234 -24.51 5.57 31.09
N TYR A 235 -23.39 5.24 30.47
CA TYR A 235 -23.17 5.44 29.05
C TYR A 235 -22.68 4.16 28.40
N ILE A 236 -23.01 4.01 27.13
CA ILE A 236 -22.50 2.94 26.28
C ILE A 236 -21.59 3.54 25.20
N VAL A 237 -20.36 3.06 25.19
CA VAL A 237 -19.33 3.42 24.24
C VAL A 237 -19.26 2.33 23.17
N ASN A 238 -19.58 2.68 21.93
CA ASN A 238 -19.47 1.80 20.78
C ASN A 238 -18.31 2.23 19.90
N VAL A 239 -17.39 1.31 19.62
CA VAL A 239 -16.24 1.55 18.75
C VAL A 239 -16.36 0.65 17.53
N LYS A 240 -16.40 1.25 16.34
CA LYS A 240 -16.29 0.53 15.06
C LYS A 240 -15.11 1.12 14.28
N LEU A 241 -14.10 0.30 14.00
CA LEU A 241 -12.92 0.67 13.23
C LEU A 241 -12.68 -0.33 12.10
N GLU A 242 -12.33 0.16 10.92
CA GLU A 242 -11.95 -0.61 9.74
C GLU A 242 -10.56 -0.18 9.29
N ALA A 243 -9.68 -1.13 9.00
CA ALA A 243 -8.40 -0.91 8.35
C ALA A 243 -8.55 -1.15 6.85
N LEU A 244 -8.18 -0.18 6.03
CA LEU A 244 -8.23 -0.24 4.57
C LEU A 244 -6.81 -0.24 3.99
N GLN A 245 -6.63 -1.02 2.94
CA GLN A 245 -5.45 -0.97 2.09
C GLN A 245 -5.58 0.20 1.10
N ALA A 246 -4.67 1.18 1.16
CA ALA A 246 -4.74 2.41 0.36
C ALA A 246 -4.66 2.18 -1.16
N SER A 247 -4.12 1.05 -1.62
CA SER A 247 -3.97 0.78 -3.06
C SER A 247 -5.28 0.44 -3.75
N ASN A 248 -6.29 -0.05 -3.02
CA ASN A 248 -7.54 -0.55 -3.61
C ASN A 248 -8.78 -0.36 -2.74
N GLY A 249 -8.65 0.23 -1.55
CA GLY A 249 -9.76 0.44 -0.62
C GLY A 249 -10.31 -0.82 0.04
N ARG A 250 -9.64 -1.97 -0.13
CA ARG A 250 -10.08 -3.22 0.48
C ARG A 250 -9.91 -3.16 2.00
N VAL A 251 -10.95 -3.58 2.72
CA VAL A 251 -10.87 -3.79 4.17
C VAL A 251 -9.97 -4.99 4.47
N ILE A 252 -8.92 -4.75 5.25
CA ILE A 252 -7.92 -5.75 5.68
C ILE A 252 -8.04 -6.12 7.17
N GLY A 253 -8.93 -5.44 7.90
CA GLY A 253 -9.26 -5.74 9.28
C GLY A 253 -10.43 -4.90 9.78
N GLU A 254 -11.19 -5.45 10.71
CA GLU A 254 -12.32 -4.76 11.34
C GLU A 254 -12.31 -5.05 12.85
N VAL A 255 -12.66 -4.03 13.63
CA VAL A 255 -12.88 -4.14 15.07
C VAL A 255 -14.22 -3.48 15.40
N ILE A 256 -15.09 -4.26 16.06
CA ILE A 256 -16.33 -3.78 16.65
C ILE A 256 -16.31 -4.12 18.14
N ARG A 257 -16.47 -3.11 18.99
CA ARG A 257 -16.48 -3.27 20.44
C ARG A 257 -17.53 -2.37 21.08
N SER A 258 -18.07 -2.81 22.20
CA SER A 258 -18.98 -2.03 23.03
C SER A 258 -18.56 -2.17 24.49
N TYR A 259 -18.61 -1.06 25.23
CA TYR A 259 -18.28 -0.99 26.64
C TYR A 259 -19.33 -0.17 27.37
N GLU A 260 -19.71 -0.59 28.56
CA GLU A 260 -20.59 0.16 29.46
C GLU A 260 -19.75 0.87 30.51
N THR A 261 -20.11 2.10 30.84
CA THR A 261 -19.45 2.86 31.91
C THR A 261 -20.08 2.54 33.26
N GLU A 262 -19.32 2.75 34.33
CA GLU A 262 -19.90 2.88 35.67
C GLU A 262 -20.80 4.13 35.74
N ALA A 263 -21.61 4.21 36.80
CA ALA A 263 -22.46 5.36 37.04
C ALA A 263 -21.63 6.57 37.48
N GLY A 264 -21.77 7.71 36.81
CA GLY A 264 -21.11 8.94 37.24
C GLY A 264 -21.16 10.08 36.21
N PRO A 265 -20.53 11.22 36.53
CA PRO A 265 -20.51 12.37 35.63
C PRO A 265 -19.90 12.03 34.28
N PHE A 266 -20.53 12.49 33.19
CA PHE A 266 -20.16 12.15 31.80
C PHE A 266 -18.66 12.32 31.52
N GLN A 267 -18.06 13.45 31.92
CA GLN A 267 -16.66 13.74 31.65
C GLN A 267 -15.68 12.82 32.39
N ILE A 268 -16.12 12.19 33.49
CA ILE A 268 -15.29 11.33 34.34
C ILE A 268 -15.36 9.88 33.86
N VAL A 269 -16.57 9.38 33.61
CA VAL A 269 -16.79 7.93 33.36
C VAL A 269 -16.58 7.52 31.91
N VAL A 270 -16.50 8.48 30.98
CA VAL A 270 -16.31 8.23 29.54
C VAL A 270 -14.84 8.39 29.09
N ASN A 271 -13.99 9.02 29.90
CA ASN A 271 -12.57 9.29 29.58
C ASN A 271 -11.70 8.02 29.49
#